data_AF-A0A9J6ZAC2-F1
#
_entry.id   AF-A0A9J6ZAC2-F1
#
_cell.length_a   1.000
_cell.length_b   1.000
_cell.length_c   1.000
_cell.angle_alpha   90.00
_cell.angle_beta   90.00
_cell.angle_gamma   90.00
#
_symmetry.space_group_name_H-M   'P 1'
#
loop_
_entity.id
_entity.type
_entity.pdbx_description
1 polymer ?
#
loop_
_entity_poly.entity_id
_entity_poly.type
_entity_poly.pdbx_seq_one_letter_code
_entity_poly.pdbx_strand_id
1 'polypeptide(L)'
;MSYIQQLEPSSISLIVPFKQLKSIAEELIEQAIGVQVSVNIEAEELNDGELRILANFDDSQLSDEEVRSLSKAGFATSEPYRNADTALDAIFIGRYDIQPTLGDEEDGDYYFIVEIEYNDYQRSLKR
;
A
#
# COMPACT_ATOMS: atom_id res chain seq x y z
N MET A 1 9.54 44.86 9.30
CA MET A 1 9.65 43.67 8.42
C MET A 1 9.10 42.49 9.20
N SER A 2 7.85 42.08 8.94
CA SER A 2 7.27 40.90 9.59
C SER A 2 7.61 39.68 8.75
N TYR A 3 8.53 38.86 9.24
CA TYR A 3 8.67 37.48 8.79
C TYR A 3 7.50 36.71 9.40
N ILE A 4 6.45 36.47 8.62
CA ILE A 4 5.52 35.39 8.96
C ILE A 4 6.30 34.12 8.66
N GLN A 5 6.76 33.42 9.71
CA GLN A 5 7.22 32.04 9.54
C GLN A 5 6.03 31.25 9.00
N GLN A 6 6.13 30.76 7.77
CA GLN A 6 5.18 29.78 7.25
C GLN A 6 5.31 28.54 8.13
N LEU A 7 4.24 28.23 8.86
CA LEU A 7 4.13 26.96 9.56
C LEU A 7 3.89 25.90 8.50
N GLU A 8 4.88 25.02 8.30
CA GLU A 8 4.70 23.82 7.48
C GLU A 8 4.03 22.73 8.31
N PRO A 9 3.17 21.88 7.70
CA PRO A 9 2.61 20.72 8.38
C PRO A 9 3.72 19.76 8.83
N SER A 10 3.52 19.05 9.93
CA SER A 10 4.39 17.94 10.31
C SER A 10 4.11 16.69 9.47
N SER A 11 2.85 16.41 9.21
CA SER A 11 2.36 15.25 8.46
C SER A 11 1.22 15.62 7.52
N ILE A 12 0.95 14.75 6.54
CA ILE A 12 -0.22 14.80 5.67
C ILE A 12 -0.93 13.46 5.77
N SER A 13 -2.26 13.51 5.84
CA SER A 13 -3.12 12.34 5.72
C SER A 13 -3.58 12.18 4.26
N LEU A 14 -3.41 10.99 3.71
CA LEU A 14 -3.82 10.62 2.36
C LEU A 14 -4.84 9.49 2.42
N ILE A 15 -5.89 9.61 1.62
CA ILE A 15 -6.90 8.57 1.43
C ILE A 15 -6.39 7.60 0.37
N VAL A 16 -6.33 6.31 0.69
CA VAL A 16 -5.90 5.25 -0.22
C VAL A 16 -7.05 4.28 -0.46
N PRO A 17 -7.67 4.30 -1.64
CA PRO A 17 -8.68 3.31 -2.02
C PRO A 17 -8.08 1.91 -2.14
N PHE A 18 -8.79 0.89 -1.67
CA PHE A 18 -8.37 -0.51 -1.80
C PHE A 18 -8.16 -0.90 -3.26
N LYS A 19 -9.01 -0.37 -4.17
CA LYS A 19 -8.87 -0.56 -5.62
C LYS A 19 -7.55 -0.03 -6.16
N GLN A 20 -7.05 1.09 -5.64
CA GLN A 20 -5.76 1.62 -6.06
C GLN A 20 -4.63 0.70 -5.64
N LEU A 21 -4.62 0.27 -4.37
CA LEU A 21 -3.61 -0.65 -3.86
C LEU A 21 -3.63 -1.99 -4.59
N LYS A 22 -4.84 -2.51 -4.86
CA LYS A 22 -5.04 -3.72 -5.66
C LYS A 22 -4.38 -3.60 -7.02
N SER A 23 -4.71 -2.57 -7.80
CA SER A 23 -4.16 -2.39 -9.14
C SER A 23 -2.63 -2.31 -9.14
N ILE A 24 -2.05 -1.66 -8.13
CA ILE A 24 -0.60 -1.54 -7.99
C ILE A 24 0.03 -2.89 -7.65
N ALA A 25 -0.55 -3.65 -6.72
CA ALA A 25 -0.06 -4.99 -6.41
C ALA A 25 -0.14 -5.93 -7.63
N GLU A 26 -1.23 -5.89 -8.38
CA GLU A 26 -1.41 -6.67 -9.62
C GLU A 26 -0.37 -6.28 -10.69
N GLU A 27 -0.13 -4.98 -10.87
CA GLU A 27 0.87 -4.47 -11.82
C GLU A 27 2.29 -4.91 -11.43
N LEU A 28 2.66 -4.81 -10.16
CA LEU A 28 3.98 -5.24 -9.68
C LEU A 28 4.20 -6.74 -9.85
N ILE A 29 3.16 -7.54 -9.58
CA ILE A 29 3.18 -8.99 -9.82
C ILE A 29 3.35 -9.27 -11.31
N GLU A 30 2.55 -8.65 -12.18
CA GLU A 30 2.65 -8.82 -13.63
C GLU A 30 4.04 -8.41 -14.15
N GLN A 31 4.63 -7.32 -13.65
CA GLN A 31 5.98 -6.92 -14.00
C GLN A 31 7.04 -7.95 -13.58
N ALA A 32 6.83 -8.65 -12.46
CA ALA A 32 7.77 -9.63 -11.93
C ALA A 32 7.75 -10.97 -12.68
N ILE A 33 6.59 -11.43 -13.13
CA ILE A 33 6.42 -12.77 -13.74
C ILE A 33 5.86 -12.77 -15.17
N GLY A 34 5.41 -11.63 -15.68
CA GLY A 34 4.84 -11.50 -17.02
C GLY A 34 3.42 -12.04 -17.18
N VAL A 35 2.74 -12.36 -16.08
CA VAL A 35 1.37 -12.89 -16.05
C VAL A 35 0.54 -12.11 -15.04
N GLN A 36 -0.70 -11.79 -15.42
CA GLN A 36 -1.65 -11.14 -14.53
C GLN A 36 -2.19 -12.12 -13.49
N VAL A 37 -2.08 -11.76 -12.22
CA VAL A 37 -2.65 -12.50 -11.09
C VAL A 37 -3.60 -11.58 -10.34
N SER A 38 -4.81 -12.04 -10.05
CA SER A 38 -5.77 -11.23 -9.28
C SER A 38 -5.34 -11.14 -7.82
N VAL A 39 -5.32 -9.92 -7.30
CA VAL A 39 -5.06 -9.66 -5.88
C VAL A 39 -6.36 -9.29 -5.17
N ASN A 40 -6.53 -9.79 -3.95
CA ASN A 40 -7.59 -9.42 -3.03
C ASN A 40 -7.00 -8.58 -1.90
N ILE A 41 -7.61 -7.42 -1.64
CA ILE A 41 -7.18 -6.50 -0.59
C ILE A 41 -8.21 -6.56 0.53
N GLU A 42 -7.71 -6.79 1.74
CA GLU A 42 -8.51 -6.85 2.96
C GLU A 42 -7.85 -5.99 4.03
N ALA A 43 -8.61 -5.69 5.07
CA ALA A 43 -8.07 -5.06 6.26
C ALA A 43 -8.50 -5.82 7.50
N GLU A 44 -7.58 -5.87 8.46
CA GLU A 44 -7.76 -6.52 9.74
C GLU A 44 -7.42 -5.53 10.85
N GLU A 45 -8.34 -5.40 11.81
CA GLU A 45 -8.08 -4.67 13.05
C GLU A 45 -7.43 -5.63 14.05
N LEU A 46 -6.26 -5.26 14.55
CA LEU A 46 -5.52 -6.03 15.53
C LEU A 46 -5.96 -5.69 16.96
N ASN A 47 -5.61 -6.56 17.91
CA ASN A 47 -6.02 -6.44 19.31
C ASN A 47 -5.50 -5.16 20.02
N ASP A 48 -4.51 -4.49 19.46
CA ASP A 48 -3.95 -3.22 19.93
C ASP A 48 -4.63 -1.99 19.28
N GLY A 49 -5.64 -2.21 18.43
CA GLY A 49 -6.31 -1.17 17.67
C GLY A 49 -5.54 -0.73 16.43
N GLU A 50 -4.47 -1.42 16.03
CA GLU A 50 -3.81 -1.19 14.75
C GLU A 50 -4.67 -1.71 13.60
N LEU A 51 -4.74 -0.96 12.50
CA LEU A 51 -5.30 -1.43 11.25
C LEU A 51 -4.17 -1.93 10.34
N ARG A 52 -4.26 -3.19 9.90
CA ARG A 52 -3.33 -3.74 8.90
C ARG A 52 -4.04 -4.10 7.62
N ILE A 53 -3.33 -3.86 6.52
CA ILE A 53 -3.81 -4.19 5.18
C ILE A 53 -3.17 -5.51 4.74
N LEU A 54 -3.96 -6.36 4.11
CA LEU A 54 -3.54 -7.65 3.58
C LEU A 54 -3.70 -7.63 2.07
N ALA A 55 -2.70 -8.14 1.35
CA ALA A 55 -2.79 -8.40 -0.07
C ALA A 55 -2.60 -9.89 -0.35
N ASN A 56 -3.71 -10.57 -0.68
CA ASN A 56 -3.78 -12.00 -0.92
C ASN A 56 -3.88 -12.29 -2.41
N PHE A 57 -3.24 -13.37 -2.87
CA PHE A 57 -3.37 -13.87 -4.24
C PHE A 57 -3.22 -15.39 -4.24
N ASP A 58 -3.64 -16.03 -5.33
CA ASP A 58 -3.48 -17.48 -5.54
C ASP A 58 -2.28 -17.75 -6.45
N ASP A 59 -1.34 -18.56 -5.98
CA ASP A 59 -0.17 -19.00 -6.75
C ASP A 59 -0.30 -20.43 -7.29
N SER A 60 -1.46 -21.09 -7.11
CA SER A 60 -1.66 -22.51 -7.47
C SER A 60 -1.42 -22.84 -8.94
N GLN A 61 -1.55 -21.84 -9.83
CA GLN A 61 -1.33 -21.97 -11.28
C GLN A 61 0.06 -21.53 -11.73
N LEU A 62 0.89 -21.02 -10.82
CA LEU A 62 2.23 -20.53 -11.13
C LEU A 62 3.25 -21.66 -11.09
N SER A 63 4.27 -21.54 -11.94
CA SER A 63 5.45 -22.39 -11.93
C SER A 63 6.41 -22.02 -10.80
N ASP A 64 7.30 -22.96 -10.43
CA ASP A 64 8.36 -22.72 -9.44
C ASP A 64 9.25 -21.52 -9.78
N GLU A 65 9.45 -21.21 -11.07
CA GLU A 65 10.25 -20.07 -11.51
C GLU A 65 9.51 -18.74 -11.27
N GLU A 66 8.22 -18.71 -11.55
CA GLU A 66 7.36 -17.55 -11.30
C GLU A 66 7.25 -17.28 -9.79
N VAL A 67 7.01 -18.30 -8.98
CA VAL A 67 6.95 -18.18 -7.51
C VAL A 67 8.27 -17.63 -6.95
N ARG A 68 9.41 -18.11 -7.44
CA ARG A 68 10.73 -17.58 -7.03
C ARG A 68 10.93 -16.13 -7.47
N SER A 69 10.39 -15.74 -8.61
CA SER A 69 10.48 -14.36 -9.13
C SER A 69 9.59 -13.41 -8.33
N LEU A 70 8.37 -13.83 -7.95
CA LEU A 70 7.51 -13.10 -7.02
C LEU A 70 8.17 -12.88 -5.67
N SER A 71 8.76 -13.93 -5.10
CA SER A 71 9.44 -13.84 -3.81
C SER A 71 10.59 -12.83 -3.83
N LYS A 72 11.33 -12.74 -4.96
CA LYS A 72 12.36 -11.70 -5.16
C LYS A 72 11.76 -10.30 -5.29
N ALA A 73 10.58 -10.17 -5.88
CA ALA A 73 9.84 -8.92 -5.99
C ALA A 73 9.15 -8.50 -4.68
N GLY A 74 9.21 -9.31 -3.62
CA GLY A 74 8.62 -9.01 -2.32
C GLY A 74 7.23 -9.61 -2.09
N PHE A 75 6.74 -10.42 -3.03
CA PHE A 75 5.41 -11.03 -2.95
C PHE A 75 5.49 -12.52 -2.60
N ALA A 76 4.71 -12.94 -1.60
CA ALA A 76 4.54 -14.34 -1.21
C ALA A 76 3.14 -14.59 -0.66
N THR A 77 2.51 -15.69 -1.05
CA THR A 77 1.16 -16.09 -0.58
C THR A 77 1.08 -16.32 0.93
N SER A 78 2.22 -16.62 1.57
CA SER A 78 2.33 -16.79 3.02
C SER A 78 2.56 -15.49 3.80
N GLU A 79 2.79 -14.36 3.13
CA GLU A 79 3.14 -13.07 3.77
C GLU A 79 2.21 -11.92 3.33
N PRO A 80 0.88 -12.02 3.53
CA PRO A 80 -0.08 -11.06 2.97
C PRO A 80 0.08 -9.61 3.46
N TYR A 81 0.53 -9.40 4.70
CA TYR A 81 0.85 -8.05 5.19
C TYR A 81 2.04 -7.44 4.45
N ARG A 82 3.09 -8.25 4.22
CA ARG A 82 4.29 -7.81 3.51
C ARG A 82 3.99 -7.52 2.03
N ASN A 83 3.07 -8.27 1.43
CA ASN A 83 2.61 -8.00 0.07
C ASN A 83 1.95 -6.61 -0.01
N ALA A 84 1.12 -6.25 0.98
CA ALA A 84 0.49 -4.94 1.05
C ALA A 84 1.53 -3.84 1.27
N ASP A 85 2.50 -4.03 2.17
CA ASP A 85 3.61 -3.10 2.38
C ASP A 85 4.45 -2.88 1.11
N THR A 86 4.76 -3.96 0.39
CA THR A 86 5.50 -3.89 -0.89
C THR A 86 4.76 -3.04 -1.91
N ALA A 87 3.44 -3.16 -1.98
CA ALA A 87 2.62 -2.33 -2.86
C ALA A 87 2.51 -0.87 -2.36
N LEU A 88 2.49 -0.64 -1.04
CA LEU A 88 2.48 0.70 -0.44
C LEU A 88 3.79 1.44 -0.63
N ASP A 89 4.93 0.74 -0.55
CA ASP A 89 6.27 1.27 -0.82
C ASP A 89 6.42 1.75 -2.29
N ALA A 90 5.59 1.25 -3.20
CA ALA A 90 5.52 1.76 -4.57
C ALA A 90 4.74 3.08 -4.67
N ILE A 91 3.80 3.34 -3.75
CA ILE A 91 2.98 4.57 -3.69
C ILE A 91 3.72 5.67 -2.92
N PHE A 92 4.28 5.32 -1.75
CA PHE A 92 4.83 6.26 -0.80
C PHE A 92 6.36 6.19 -0.76
N ILE A 93 7.00 7.35 -0.60
CA ILE A 93 8.44 7.42 -0.34
C ILE A 93 8.62 7.67 1.15
N GLY A 94 9.44 6.86 1.81
CA GLY A 94 9.81 7.07 3.20
C GLY A 94 8.86 6.39 4.17
N ARG A 95 8.77 6.93 5.39
CA ARG A 95 7.97 6.31 6.45
C ARG A 95 6.51 6.74 6.33
N TYR A 96 5.63 5.77 6.45
CA TYR A 96 4.20 5.98 6.51
C TYR A 96 3.60 5.22 7.70
N ASP A 97 2.48 5.71 8.22
CA ASP A 97 1.71 5.07 9.28
C ASP A 97 0.24 4.92 8.84
N ILE A 98 -0.28 3.71 8.88
CA ILE A 98 -1.69 3.42 8.57
C ILE A 98 -2.53 3.79 9.77
N GLN A 99 -3.52 4.66 9.56
CA GLN A 99 -4.42 5.09 10.63
C GLN A 99 -5.45 4.00 10.96
N PRO A 100 -5.87 3.90 12.23
CA PRO A 100 -6.81 2.88 12.69
C PRO A 100 -8.26 3.24 12.32
N THR A 101 -8.50 3.53 11.04
CA THR A 101 -9.81 3.93 10.54
C THR A 101 -9.97 3.46 9.10
N LEU A 102 -10.96 2.59 8.91
CA LEU A 102 -11.49 2.24 7.60
C LEU A 102 -12.62 3.18 7.24
N GLY A 103 -12.59 3.66 6.01
CA GLY A 103 -13.69 4.36 5.40
C GLY A 103 -14.39 3.50 4.35
N ASP A 104 -15.64 3.87 4.06
CA ASP A 104 -16.47 3.26 3.04
C ASP A 104 -16.97 4.38 2.11
N GLU A 105 -16.91 4.17 0.81
CA GLU A 105 -17.54 5.03 -0.19
C GLU A 105 -19.00 4.59 -0.41
N GLU A 106 -19.88 5.50 -0.83
CA GLU A 106 -21.32 5.21 -1.00
C GLU A 106 -21.61 4.03 -1.97
N ASP A 107 -20.64 3.65 -2.81
CA ASP A 107 -20.73 2.54 -3.77
C ASP A 107 -20.12 1.20 -3.25
N GLY A 108 -19.72 1.13 -1.97
CA GLY A 108 -19.13 -0.07 -1.35
C GLY A 108 -17.63 -0.25 -1.61
N ASP A 109 -16.93 0.83 -1.97
CA ASP A 109 -15.48 0.84 -2.11
C ASP A 109 -14.83 1.25 -0.78
N TYR A 110 -13.96 0.40 -0.26
CA TYR A 110 -13.24 0.67 0.97
C TYR A 110 -11.98 1.51 0.73
N TYR A 111 -11.67 2.37 1.70
CA TYR A 111 -10.40 3.09 1.76
C TYR A 111 -9.82 3.07 3.17
N PHE A 112 -8.52 3.31 3.25
CA PHE A 112 -7.81 3.54 4.50
C PHE A 112 -7.05 4.86 4.42
N ILE A 113 -6.67 5.38 5.58
CA ILE A 113 -5.92 6.62 5.68
C ILE A 113 -4.48 6.30 6.03
N VAL A 114 -3.56 6.92 5.30
CA VAL A 114 -2.12 6.83 5.55
C VAL A 114 -1.62 8.20 5.94
N GLU A 115 -0.85 8.29 7.01
CA GLU A 115 -0.10 9.48 7.38
C GLU A 115 1.35 9.36 6.94
N ILE A 116 1.85 10.42 6.32
CA ILE A 116 3.24 10.54 5.89
C ILE A 116 3.84 11.85 6.39
N GLU A 117 5.14 11.86 6.64
CA GLU A 117 5.84 13.10 6.98
C GLU A 117 5.75 14.09 5.80
N TYR A 118 5.48 15.37 6.11
CA TYR A 118 5.32 16.41 5.09
C TYR A 118 6.53 16.51 4.15
N ASN A 119 7.73 16.37 4.71
CA ASN A 119 8.98 16.41 3.94
C ASN A 119 9.11 15.25 2.95
N ASP A 120 8.63 14.06 3.33
CA ASP A 120 8.64 12.88 2.46
C ASP A 120 7.59 13.00 1.35
N TYR A 121 6.41 13.56 1.67
CA TYR A 121 5.42 13.94 0.66
C TYR A 121 5.97 14.97 -0.35
N GLN A 122 6.65 16.02 0.12
CA GLN A 122 7.26 17.02 -0.77
C GLN A 122 8.32 16.42 -1.70
N ARG A 123 8.97 15.33 -1.29
CA ARG A 123 9.92 14.59 -2.13
C ARG A 123 9.21 13.72 -3.16
N SER A 124 8.09 13.09 -2.81
CA SER A 124 7.32 12.26 -3.74
C SER A 124 6.72 13.06 -4.90
N LEU A 125 6.32 14.31 -4.65
CA LEU A 125 5.80 15.22 -5.69
C LEU A 125 6.82 15.66 -6.75
N LYS A 126 8.12 15.41 -6.56
CA LYS A 126 9.19 15.83 -7.49
C LYS A 126 9.67 14.71 -8.43
N ARG A 127 9.04 13.54 -8.38
CA ARG A 127 9.24 12.44 -9.35
C ARG A 127 8.44 12.68 -10.61
#